data_AF-A6EWP6-F1
#
_entry.id   AF-A6EWP6-F1
#
_cell.length_a   1.000
_cell.length_b   1.000
_cell.length_c   1.000
_cell.angle_alpha   90.00
_cell.angle_beta   90.00
_cell.angle_gamma   90.00
#
_symmetry.space_group_name_H-M   'P 1'
#
loop_
_entity.id
_entity.type
_entity.pdbx_description
1 polymer ?
#
loop_
_entity_poly.entity_id
_entity_poly.type
_entity_poly.pdbx_seq_one_letter_code
_entity_poly.pdbx_strand_id
1 'polypeptide(L)'
;MTVRKVYNGRRSPGARGSETASEPGEGQPEIITDEPTIQGDLPAGRFDAVDDQSNDSHLYTRNFDAFPAMIELLENRGCRLLFGGIRKLPVLKDYSKRLLAVGNPRCLSYRVLNYASRNYALLEVDKPDINKGLSILLLEQPRPDFTWHATVAELEQRLIKKSLRWPTTYLDETFSGAHRRISHHGVRARETMVSKVAYQDVKAICYWS
;
A
#
# COMPACT_ATOMS: atom_id res chain seq x y z
N MET A 1 32.11 -43.69 -1.22
CA MET A 1 32.35 -43.55 0.23
C MET A 1 32.76 -42.12 0.51
N THR A 2 31.96 -41.44 1.32
CA THR A 2 32.15 -40.09 1.92
C THR A 2 33.37 -40.12 2.86
N VAL A 3 34.24 -39.11 3.02
CA VAL A 3 34.23 -37.88 3.87
C VAL A 3 35.75 -37.46 3.90
N ARG A 4 36.24 -36.22 3.79
CA ARG A 4 36.38 -35.23 4.88
C ARG A 4 36.96 -33.88 4.41
N LYS A 5 36.38 -32.86 5.05
CA LYS A 5 36.66 -31.43 5.09
C LYS A 5 37.95 -31.17 5.87
N VAL A 6 38.80 -30.27 5.38
CA VAL A 6 39.89 -29.64 6.13
C VAL A 6 39.85 -28.15 5.83
N TYR A 7 39.63 -27.31 6.83
CA TYR A 7 40.09 -25.93 6.77
C TYR A 7 40.84 -25.56 8.04
N ASN A 8 42.04 -25.05 7.74
CA ASN A 8 43.18 -24.72 8.56
C ASN A 8 42.88 -23.67 9.65
N GLY A 9 43.49 -23.84 10.80
CA GLY A 9 43.65 -22.77 11.79
C GLY A 9 44.93 -21.95 11.56
N ARG A 10 44.93 -20.71 12.04
CA ARG A 10 46.10 -19.90 12.50
C ARG A 10 45.54 -18.59 13.07
N ARG A 11 45.57 -18.38 14.39
CA ARG A 11 46.67 -17.81 15.22
C ARG A 11 47.02 -16.36 14.86
N SER A 12 46.64 -15.47 15.76
CA SER A 12 47.06 -14.07 15.89
C SER A 12 48.51 -13.93 16.37
N PRO A 13 49.16 -12.80 16.06
CA PRO A 13 50.14 -12.14 16.94
C PRO A 13 49.72 -10.67 17.15
N GLY A 14 50.06 -9.93 18.20
CA GLY A 14 50.95 -10.05 19.34
C GLY A 14 51.28 -8.61 19.80
N ALA A 15 51.49 -8.36 21.09
CA ALA A 15 52.22 -7.18 21.61
C ALA A 15 52.58 -7.40 23.09
N ARG A 16 53.65 -6.72 23.55
CA ARG A 16 54.70 -7.18 24.47
C ARG A 16 55.00 -6.12 25.55
N GLY A 17 55.43 -6.53 26.75
CA GLY A 17 56.18 -5.74 27.77
C GLY A 17 56.08 -6.40 29.17
N SER A 18 57.10 -7.10 29.71
CA SER A 18 58.24 -6.67 30.60
C SER A 18 57.77 -6.01 31.92
N GLU A 19 58.22 -6.30 33.14
CA GLU A 19 59.14 -7.27 33.80
C GLU A 19 58.97 -7.12 35.34
N THR A 20 59.12 -8.23 36.08
CA THR A 20 59.54 -8.43 37.52
C THR A 20 59.07 -7.53 38.68
N ALA A 21 58.47 -8.15 39.72
CA ALA A 21 58.95 -8.21 41.13
C ALA A 21 57.86 -8.71 42.11
N SER A 22 58.28 -9.37 43.19
CA SER A 22 57.52 -10.14 44.18
C SER A 22 56.82 -9.30 45.28
N GLU A 23 55.68 -9.83 45.78
CA GLU A 23 54.88 -9.67 47.04
C GLU A 23 55.30 -8.71 48.19
N PRO A 24 54.43 -8.46 49.21
CA PRO A 24 52.95 -8.38 49.29
C PRO A 24 52.48 -7.13 50.10
N GLY A 25 51.19 -6.75 50.02
CA GLY A 25 50.66 -5.70 50.90
C GLY A 25 49.18 -5.39 50.73
N GLU A 26 48.41 -5.77 51.74
CA GLU A 26 47.24 -5.06 52.29
C GLU A 26 45.99 -4.86 51.41
N GLY A 27 45.05 -5.81 51.60
CA GLY A 27 43.63 -5.54 51.88
C GLY A 27 42.90 -4.48 51.06
N GLN A 28 42.20 -4.90 50.01
CA GLN A 28 41.05 -4.16 49.48
C GLN A 28 39.80 -5.04 49.53
N PRO A 29 38.63 -4.48 49.87
CA PRO A 29 37.41 -5.24 50.01
C PRO A 29 36.93 -5.74 48.65
N GLU A 30 36.59 -7.02 48.58
CA GLU A 30 35.93 -7.64 47.44
C GLU A 30 34.59 -6.93 47.17
N ILE A 31 34.54 -6.15 46.08
CA ILE A 31 33.27 -5.69 45.52
C ILE A 31 32.75 -6.84 44.66
N ILE A 32 31.91 -7.68 45.26
CA ILE A 32 31.10 -8.64 44.52
C ILE A 32 29.98 -7.84 43.85
N THR A 33 30.21 -7.42 42.61
CA THR A 33 29.13 -7.00 41.72
C THR A 33 28.43 -8.28 41.27
N ASP A 34 27.30 -8.59 41.91
CA ASP A 34 26.38 -9.63 41.49
C ASP A 34 25.68 -9.13 40.21
N GLU A 35 26.32 -9.31 39.05
CA GLU A 35 25.62 -9.17 37.77
C GLU A 35 24.63 -10.33 37.67
N PRO A 36 23.31 -10.08 37.63
CA PRO A 36 22.39 -11.14 37.26
C PRO A 36 22.68 -11.49 35.80
N THR A 37 23.21 -12.70 35.56
CA THR A 37 23.19 -13.32 34.24
C THR A 37 21.73 -13.58 33.90
N ILE A 38 21.05 -12.58 33.33
CA ILE A 38 19.72 -12.74 32.76
C ILE A 38 19.94 -13.49 31.44
N GLN A 39 20.02 -14.82 31.52
CA GLN A 39 19.82 -15.68 30.36
C GLN A 39 18.32 -15.63 30.01
N GLY A 40 17.89 -14.50 29.46
CA GLY A 40 16.57 -14.31 28.91
C GLY A 40 16.52 -15.02 27.57
N ASP A 41 16.04 -16.26 27.56
CA ASP A 41 15.46 -16.84 26.36
C ASP A 41 14.12 -16.13 26.14
N LEU A 42 14.20 -14.91 25.59
CA LEU A 42 13.02 -14.14 25.24
C LEU A 42 12.32 -14.92 24.14
N PRO A 43 11.07 -15.38 24.34
CA PRO A 43 10.33 -16.03 23.28
C PRO A 43 10.32 -15.06 22.10
N ALA A 44 10.78 -15.53 20.94
CA ALA A 44 10.76 -14.75 19.71
C ALA A 44 9.35 -14.18 19.55
N GLY A 45 9.22 -12.87 19.81
CA GLY A 45 7.95 -12.19 19.81
C GLY A 45 7.34 -12.44 18.45
N ARG A 46 6.24 -13.21 18.41
CA ARG A 46 5.37 -13.19 17.25
C ARG A 46 4.82 -11.78 17.24
N PHE A 47 5.46 -10.93 16.45
CA PHE A 47 4.88 -9.66 16.09
C PHE A 47 3.73 -10.03 15.18
N ASP A 48 2.58 -10.27 15.81
CA ASP A 48 1.31 -10.25 15.13
C ASP A 48 1.30 -8.85 14.52
N ALA A 49 1.54 -8.76 13.21
CA ALA A 49 1.41 -7.51 12.50
C ALA A 49 -0.08 -7.17 12.57
N VAL A 50 -0.47 -6.52 13.67
CA VAL A 50 -1.76 -5.88 13.82
C VAL A 50 -1.86 -4.99 12.60
N ASP A 51 -2.84 -5.31 11.76
CA ASP A 51 -3.04 -4.62 10.51
C ASP A 51 -3.23 -3.14 10.85
N ASP A 52 -2.27 -2.31 10.47
CA ASP A 52 -2.27 -0.89 10.82
C ASP A 52 -3.41 -0.18 10.07
N GLN A 53 -4.58 -0.18 10.71
CA GLN A 53 -5.80 0.50 10.28
C GLN A 53 -5.79 1.99 10.64
N SER A 54 -4.65 2.56 11.07
CA SER A 54 -4.57 3.99 11.32
C SER A 54 -5.04 4.77 10.09
N ASN A 55 -5.84 5.81 10.30
CA ASN A 55 -6.34 6.65 9.20
C ASN A 55 -5.27 7.66 8.77
N ASP A 56 -4.25 7.17 8.09
CA ASP A 56 -3.12 7.89 7.50
C ASP A 56 -3.33 8.17 5.99
N SER A 57 -4.59 8.16 5.55
CA SER A 57 -5.03 8.41 4.17
C SER A 57 -4.40 9.67 3.53
N HIS A 58 -4.21 10.73 4.33
CA HIS A 58 -3.58 11.98 3.89
C HIS A 58 -2.16 11.77 3.33
N LEU A 59 -1.38 10.80 3.85
CA LEU A 59 -0.02 10.50 3.39
C LEU A 59 0.03 9.97 1.95
N TYR A 60 -1.07 9.38 1.47
CA TYR A 60 -1.15 8.72 0.17
C TYR A 60 -1.77 9.59 -0.91
N THR A 61 -2.31 10.77 -0.58
CA THR A 61 -3.01 11.66 -1.52
C THR A 61 -2.14 12.01 -2.73
N ARG A 62 -0.84 12.25 -2.51
CA ARG A 62 0.14 12.54 -3.56
C ARG A 62 0.33 11.40 -4.56
N ASN A 63 -0.06 10.17 -4.24
CA ASN A 63 0.11 9.02 -5.12
C ASN A 63 -0.92 8.98 -6.26
N PHE A 64 -1.89 9.90 -6.25
CA PHE A 64 -3.01 9.94 -7.18
C PHE A 64 -2.95 11.12 -8.16
N ASP A 65 -1.79 11.76 -8.36
CA ASP A 65 -1.47 12.86 -9.29
C ASP A 65 -2.65 13.81 -9.64
N ALA A 66 -3.48 13.43 -10.63
CA ALA A 66 -4.56 14.25 -11.19
C ALA A 66 -5.98 13.83 -10.75
N PHE A 67 -6.12 12.77 -9.96
CA PHE A 67 -7.41 12.25 -9.51
C PHE A 67 -8.18 13.24 -8.61
N PRO A 68 -7.57 13.84 -7.57
CA PRO A 68 -8.29 14.80 -6.73
C PRO A 68 -8.79 16.01 -7.51
N ALA A 69 -7.92 16.59 -8.37
CA ALA A 69 -8.28 17.70 -9.25
C ALA A 69 -9.41 17.34 -10.23
N MET A 70 -9.50 16.08 -10.68
CA MET A 70 -10.64 15.60 -11.47
C MET A 70 -11.95 15.62 -10.68
N ILE A 71 -11.92 15.19 -9.42
CA ILE A 71 -13.12 15.15 -8.57
C ILE A 71 -13.63 16.57 -8.30
N GLU A 72 -12.74 17.49 -7.93
CA GLU A 72 -13.08 18.90 -7.71
C GLU A 72 -13.74 19.53 -8.96
N LEU A 73 -13.24 19.19 -10.14
CA LEU A 73 -13.81 19.70 -11.38
C LEU A 73 -15.20 19.13 -11.68
N LEU A 74 -15.44 17.85 -11.39
CA LEU A 74 -16.77 17.22 -11.49
C LEU A 74 -17.78 17.88 -10.54
N GLU A 75 -17.35 18.22 -9.33
CA GLU A 75 -18.19 18.91 -8.35
C GLU A 75 -18.60 20.31 -8.81
N ASN A 76 -17.64 21.06 -9.35
CA ASN A 76 -17.89 22.37 -9.97
C ASN A 76 -18.85 22.33 -11.17
N ARG A 77 -19.18 21.13 -11.67
CA ARG A 77 -20.00 20.87 -12.87
C ARG A 77 -21.33 20.18 -12.54
N GLY A 78 -21.71 20.13 -11.27
CA GLY A 78 -23.03 19.65 -10.83
C GLY A 78 -23.05 18.21 -10.32
N CYS A 79 -21.91 17.55 -10.22
CA CYS A 79 -21.82 16.30 -9.45
C CYS A 79 -21.81 16.64 -7.96
N ARG A 80 -22.49 15.84 -7.13
CA ARG A 80 -22.39 15.95 -5.67
C ARG A 80 -21.57 14.80 -5.13
N LEU A 81 -20.44 15.05 -4.50
CA LEU A 81 -19.73 14.03 -3.74
C LEU A 81 -20.60 13.54 -2.58
N LEU A 82 -20.85 12.23 -2.52
CA LEU A 82 -21.59 11.60 -1.43
C LEU A 82 -20.64 11.15 -0.34
N PHE A 83 -19.67 10.29 -0.70
CA PHE A 83 -18.67 9.76 0.21
C PHE A 83 -17.55 9.09 -0.60
N GLY A 84 -16.48 8.72 0.09
CA GLY A 84 -15.36 8.00 -0.49
C GLY A 84 -14.11 8.19 0.36
N GLY A 85 -13.01 7.58 -0.07
CA GLY A 85 -11.76 7.67 0.65
C GLY A 85 -10.62 6.98 -0.06
N ILE A 86 -9.48 6.97 0.59
CA ILE A 86 -8.31 6.18 0.19
C ILE A 86 -8.26 4.98 1.14
N ARG A 87 -8.13 3.78 0.59
CA ARG A 87 -8.07 2.52 1.33
C ARG A 87 -6.78 1.78 0.98
N LYS A 88 -6.07 1.29 1.99
CA LYS A 88 -4.94 0.36 1.79
C LYS A 88 -5.49 -0.94 1.23
N LEU A 89 -4.82 -1.51 0.22
CA LEU A 89 -5.17 -2.83 -0.31
C LEU A 89 -4.95 -3.90 0.77
N PRO A 90 -5.90 -4.83 0.98
CA PRO A 90 -5.90 -5.72 2.13
C PRO A 90 -4.75 -6.72 2.09
N VAL A 91 -4.40 -7.24 3.27
CA VAL A 91 -3.43 -8.33 3.38
C VAL A 91 -4.11 -9.64 2.96
N LEU A 92 -3.63 -10.23 1.86
CA LEU A 92 -4.01 -11.58 1.45
C LEU A 92 -2.79 -12.50 1.53
N LYS A 93 -2.98 -13.67 2.13
CA LYS A 93 -1.95 -14.71 2.20
C LYS A 93 -1.47 -15.05 0.79
N ASP A 94 -0.15 -15.16 0.61
CA ASP A 94 0.51 -15.50 -0.66
C ASP A 94 0.42 -14.44 -1.77
N TYR A 95 -0.05 -13.22 -1.47
CA TYR A 95 -0.07 -12.12 -2.45
C TYR A 95 0.74 -10.90 -2.00
N SER A 96 1.83 -10.61 -2.72
CA SER A 96 2.74 -9.48 -2.44
C SER A 96 2.38 -8.17 -3.14
N LYS A 97 1.57 -8.22 -4.19
CA LYS A 97 1.22 -7.05 -5.01
C LYS A 97 0.40 -5.97 -4.30
N ARG A 98 0.01 -6.19 -3.04
CA ARG A 98 -0.54 -5.16 -2.16
C ARG A 98 0.53 -4.14 -1.71
N LEU A 99 1.80 -4.40 -1.95
CA LEU A 99 2.91 -3.50 -1.60
C LEU A 99 3.51 -2.83 -2.83
N LEU A 100 4.02 -1.64 -2.60
CA LEU A 100 4.94 -0.92 -3.48
C LEU A 100 6.33 -1.54 -3.42
N ALA A 101 7.20 -1.22 -4.38
CA ALA A 101 8.57 -1.72 -4.45
C ALA A 101 9.38 -1.38 -3.20
N VAL A 102 9.10 -0.21 -2.59
CA VAL A 102 9.74 0.29 -1.36
C VAL A 102 9.05 -0.26 -0.08
N GLY A 103 8.12 -1.21 -0.22
CA GLY A 103 7.44 -1.86 0.92
C GLY A 103 6.24 -1.11 1.50
N ASN A 104 5.97 0.11 1.03
CA ASN A 104 4.76 0.86 1.40
C ASN A 104 3.48 0.16 0.89
N PRO A 105 2.33 0.25 1.58
CA PRO A 105 1.09 -0.33 1.10
C PRO A 105 0.62 0.38 -0.18
N ARG A 106 0.08 -0.40 -1.12
CA ARG A 106 -0.70 0.11 -2.25
C ARG A 106 -2.06 0.54 -1.77
N CYS A 107 -2.54 1.63 -2.35
CA CYS A 107 -3.81 2.21 -2.00
C CYS A 107 -4.76 2.30 -3.21
N LEU A 108 -6.04 2.15 -2.92
CA LEU A 108 -7.16 2.39 -3.82
C LEU A 108 -7.87 3.65 -3.35
N SER A 109 -7.97 4.66 -4.20
CA SER A 109 -8.85 5.81 -3.96
C SER A 109 -10.18 5.55 -4.64
N TYR A 110 -11.29 5.75 -3.93
CA TYR A 110 -12.63 5.73 -4.52
C TYR A 110 -13.45 6.95 -4.09
N ARG A 111 -14.32 7.42 -4.99
CA ARG A 111 -15.26 8.52 -4.73
C ARG A 111 -16.61 8.17 -5.33
N VAL A 112 -17.66 8.26 -4.52
CA VAL A 112 -19.05 8.08 -4.93
C VAL A 112 -19.67 9.45 -5.16
N LEU A 113 -20.10 9.69 -6.38
CA LEU A 113 -20.69 10.94 -6.84
C LEU A 113 -22.15 10.70 -7.21
N ASN A 114 -23.01 11.69 -6.95
CA ASN A 114 -24.36 11.74 -7.48
C ASN A 114 -24.41 12.73 -8.65
N TYR A 115 -25.06 12.33 -9.74
CA TYR A 115 -25.30 13.16 -10.91
C TYR A 115 -26.59 12.71 -11.59
N ALA A 116 -27.47 13.66 -11.92
CA ALA A 116 -28.77 13.38 -12.54
C ALA A 116 -29.58 12.26 -11.83
N SER A 117 -29.63 12.30 -10.49
CA SER A 117 -30.31 11.31 -9.63
C SER A 117 -29.76 9.88 -9.68
N ARG A 118 -28.60 9.67 -10.32
CA ARG A 118 -27.88 8.40 -10.35
C ARG A 118 -26.58 8.51 -9.56
N ASN A 119 -26.14 7.39 -9.00
CA ASN A 119 -24.91 7.31 -8.22
C ASN A 119 -23.84 6.58 -9.03
N TYR A 120 -22.62 7.09 -8.96
CA TYR A 120 -21.47 6.55 -9.67
C TYR A 120 -20.27 6.46 -8.75
N ALA A 121 -19.45 5.43 -8.90
CA ALA A 121 -18.16 5.35 -8.23
C ALA A 121 -17.01 5.48 -9.23
N LEU A 122 -16.06 6.38 -8.92
CA LEU A 122 -14.77 6.48 -9.58
C LEU A 122 -13.70 5.85 -8.69
N LEU A 123 -12.89 4.97 -9.26
CA LEU A 123 -11.84 4.23 -8.55
C LEU A 123 -10.51 4.37 -9.28
N GLU A 124 -9.43 4.61 -8.53
CA GLU A 124 -8.06 4.64 -9.04
C GLU A 124 -7.11 3.91 -8.06
N VAL A 125 -6.21 3.10 -8.60
CA VAL A 125 -5.12 2.46 -7.83
C VAL A 125 -3.87 3.33 -7.97
N ASP A 126 -3.14 3.48 -6.87
CA ASP A 126 -1.91 4.25 -6.84
C ASP A 126 -0.84 3.80 -7.86
N LYS A 127 -0.02 4.76 -8.31
CA LYS A 127 0.90 4.58 -9.45
C LYS A 127 2.41 4.47 -9.19
N PRO A 128 2.97 4.49 -7.97
CA PRO A 128 4.36 4.94 -7.82
C PRO A 128 5.43 4.04 -8.47
N ASP A 129 5.14 2.76 -8.75
CA ASP A 129 6.12 1.83 -9.37
C ASP A 129 5.72 1.28 -10.75
N ILE A 130 4.47 1.49 -11.20
CA ILE A 130 3.96 0.80 -12.40
C ILE A 130 4.09 1.73 -13.59
N ASN A 131 5.03 1.42 -14.50
CA ASN A 131 5.29 2.16 -15.75
C ASN A 131 4.03 2.44 -16.60
N LYS A 132 2.96 1.64 -16.40
CA LYS A 132 1.61 1.84 -16.91
C LYS A 132 0.58 1.64 -15.78
N GLY A 133 0.23 2.71 -15.06
CA GLY A 133 -0.84 2.68 -14.05
C GLY A 133 -2.15 2.12 -14.62
N LEU A 134 -2.94 1.45 -13.77
CA LEU A 134 -4.27 0.95 -14.13
C LEU A 134 -5.17 2.11 -14.55
N SER A 135 -5.99 1.93 -15.59
CA SER A 135 -7.03 2.91 -15.94
C SER A 135 -7.91 3.26 -14.75
N ILE A 136 -8.41 4.49 -14.68
CA ILE A 136 -9.49 4.86 -13.73
C ILE A 136 -10.73 4.05 -14.09
N LEU A 137 -11.43 3.52 -13.09
CA LEU A 137 -12.65 2.74 -13.26
C LEU A 137 -13.86 3.58 -12.86
N LEU A 138 -14.87 3.65 -13.73
CA LEU A 138 -16.18 4.25 -13.48
C LEU A 138 -17.22 3.13 -13.37
N LEU A 139 -18.05 3.18 -12.34
CA LEU A 139 -19.11 2.21 -12.05
C LEU A 139 -20.43 2.95 -11.84
N GLU A 140 -21.50 2.54 -12.52
CA GLU A 140 -22.86 3.02 -12.24
C GLU A 140 -23.49 2.15 -11.15
N GLN A 141 -24.19 2.76 -10.19
CA GLN A 141 -24.89 2.02 -9.15
C GLN A 141 -26.04 1.20 -9.76
N PRO A 142 -26.05 -0.14 -9.66
CA PRO A 142 -27.03 -0.97 -10.38
C PRO A 142 -28.43 -0.95 -9.74
N ARG A 143 -28.54 -0.67 -8.44
CA ARG A 143 -29.82 -0.64 -7.69
C ARG A 143 -29.77 0.28 -6.46
N PRO A 144 -30.90 0.77 -5.93
CA PRO A 144 -30.90 1.75 -4.84
C PRO A 144 -30.26 1.27 -3.52
N ASP A 145 -30.42 -0.01 -3.16
CA ASP A 145 -29.90 -0.65 -1.95
C ASP A 145 -28.43 -1.12 -2.08
N PHE A 146 -27.75 -0.71 -3.14
CA PHE A 146 -26.39 -1.17 -3.42
C PHE A 146 -25.38 -0.71 -2.36
N THR A 147 -24.60 -1.65 -1.84
CA THR A 147 -23.64 -1.39 -0.75
C THR A 147 -22.22 -1.18 -1.30
N TRP A 148 -21.87 0.07 -1.60
CA TRP A 148 -20.55 0.43 -2.11
C TRP A 148 -19.39 -0.06 -1.24
N HIS A 149 -19.51 -0.01 0.09
CA HIS A 149 -18.44 -0.43 1.00
C HIS A 149 -18.05 -1.91 0.81
N ALA A 150 -19.05 -2.80 0.76
CA ALA A 150 -18.85 -4.23 0.58
C ALA A 150 -18.31 -4.55 -0.83
N THR A 151 -18.85 -3.90 -1.86
CA THR A 151 -18.37 -4.09 -3.24
C THR A 151 -16.93 -3.61 -3.42
N VAL A 152 -16.57 -2.46 -2.85
CA VAL A 152 -15.19 -1.95 -2.89
C VAL A 152 -14.25 -2.92 -2.16
N ALA A 153 -14.64 -3.44 -1.00
CA ALA A 153 -13.84 -4.44 -0.27
C ALA A 153 -13.60 -5.73 -1.10
N GLU A 154 -14.63 -6.21 -1.80
CA GLU A 154 -14.49 -7.37 -2.70
C GLU A 154 -13.59 -7.04 -3.92
N LEU A 155 -13.73 -5.84 -4.49
CA LEU A 155 -12.87 -5.37 -5.58
C LEU A 155 -11.40 -5.31 -5.17
N GLU A 156 -11.10 -4.81 -3.97
CA GLU A 156 -9.74 -4.75 -3.42
C GLU A 156 -9.10 -6.14 -3.35
N GLN A 157 -9.83 -7.14 -2.84
CA GLN A 157 -9.33 -8.51 -2.79
C GLN A 157 -9.10 -9.08 -4.19
N ARG A 158 -10.04 -8.87 -5.11
CA ARG A 158 -9.94 -9.36 -6.49
C ARG A 158 -8.82 -8.70 -7.27
N LEU A 159 -8.58 -7.40 -7.06
CA LEU A 159 -7.44 -6.67 -7.63
C LEU A 159 -6.13 -7.35 -7.29
N ILE A 160 -5.92 -7.67 -6.01
CA ILE A 160 -4.72 -8.37 -5.55
C ILE A 160 -4.63 -9.76 -6.19
N LYS A 161 -5.71 -10.55 -6.12
CA LYS A 161 -5.77 -11.91 -6.69
C LYS A 161 -5.50 -11.93 -8.20
N LYS A 162 -5.94 -10.89 -8.92
CA LYS A 162 -5.73 -10.69 -10.37
C LYS A 162 -4.48 -9.89 -10.69
N SER A 163 -3.55 -9.77 -9.73
CA SER A 163 -2.23 -9.22 -10.00
C SER A 163 -2.24 -7.73 -10.39
N LEU A 164 -3.12 -6.95 -9.76
CA LEU A 164 -3.46 -5.55 -10.05
C LEU A 164 -4.03 -5.38 -11.45
N ARG A 165 -5.10 -6.12 -11.75
CA ARG A 165 -5.92 -5.96 -12.96
C ARG A 165 -7.37 -5.86 -12.54
N TRP A 166 -8.12 -4.96 -13.19
CA TRP A 166 -9.56 -4.85 -12.99
C TRP A 166 -10.24 -6.21 -13.26
N PRO A 167 -11.02 -6.75 -12.31
CA PRO A 167 -11.61 -8.07 -12.43
C PRO A 167 -12.85 -8.04 -13.35
N THR A 168 -12.64 -8.03 -14.67
CA THR A 168 -13.71 -7.80 -15.68
C THR A 168 -14.95 -8.68 -15.47
N THR A 169 -14.80 -10.00 -15.31
CA THR A 169 -15.92 -10.92 -15.13
C THR A 169 -16.81 -10.54 -13.94
N TYR A 170 -16.18 -10.18 -12.80
CA TYR A 170 -16.92 -9.73 -11.62
C TYR A 170 -17.62 -8.38 -11.86
N LEU A 171 -16.98 -7.48 -12.61
CA LEU A 171 -17.56 -6.19 -12.96
C LEU A 171 -18.76 -6.36 -13.90
N ASP A 172 -18.65 -7.24 -14.89
CA ASP A 172 -19.74 -7.55 -15.83
C ASP A 172 -20.95 -8.14 -15.09
N GLU A 173 -20.72 -9.10 -14.19
CA GLU A 173 -21.78 -9.74 -13.40
C GLU A 173 -22.43 -8.77 -12.40
N THR A 174 -21.64 -7.98 -11.67
CA THR A 174 -22.13 -7.15 -10.56
C THR A 174 -22.79 -5.86 -11.04
N PHE A 175 -22.30 -5.30 -12.14
CA PHE A 175 -22.78 -4.02 -12.69
C PHE A 175 -23.53 -4.19 -14.01
N SER A 176 -23.82 -5.42 -14.43
CA SER A 176 -24.51 -5.72 -15.69
C SER A 176 -23.86 -5.04 -16.91
N GLY A 177 -22.53 -4.96 -16.91
CA GLY A 177 -21.75 -4.26 -17.95
C GLY A 177 -21.72 -2.73 -17.83
N ALA A 178 -22.40 -2.12 -16.84
CA ALA A 178 -22.40 -0.68 -16.58
C ALA A 178 -21.11 -0.21 -15.85
N HIS A 179 -19.97 -0.52 -16.46
CA HIS A 179 -18.64 -0.06 -16.03
C HIS A 179 -17.82 0.44 -17.22
N ARG A 180 -16.91 1.37 -16.95
CA ARG A 180 -16.03 1.92 -17.98
C ARG A 180 -14.61 2.13 -17.44
N ARG A 181 -13.63 1.92 -18.32
CA ARG A 181 -12.21 2.19 -18.04
C ARG A 181 -11.76 3.45 -18.75
N ILE A 182 -11.21 4.39 -18.00
CA ILE A 182 -10.72 5.67 -18.49
C ILE A 182 -9.19 5.63 -18.48
N SER A 183 -8.59 5.73 -19.66
CA SER A 183 -7.14 5.60 -19.81
C SER A 183 -6.38 6.86 -19.34
N HIS A 184 -5.22 6.64 -18.72
CA HIS A 184 -4.28 7.71 -18.36
C HIS A 184 -3.50 8.30 -19.53
N HIS A 185 -3.53 7.71 -20.73
CA HIS A 185 -2.69 8.16 -21.85
C HIS A 185 -3.10 9.54 -22.39
N GLY A 186 -4.32 10.01 -22.08
CA GLY A 186 -4.75 11.40 -22.31
C GLY A 186 -4.29 12.40 -21.24
N VAL A 187 -3.62 11.93 -20.18
CA VAL A 187 -3.22 12.72 -18.99
C VAL A 187 -1.70 13.02 -19.00
N ARG A 188 -0.90 12.28 -19.78
CA ARG A 188 0.57 12.28 -19.70
C ARG A 188 1.30 13.27 -20.62
N ALA A 189 0.60 13.99 -21.51
CA ALA A 189 1.21 15.07 -22.30
C ALA A 189 1.31 16.35 -21.45
N ARG A 190 2.34 16.36 -20.58
CA ARG A 190 2.84 17.44 -19.70
C ARG A 190 1.83 18.54 -19.36
N GLU A 191 1.11 18.43 -18.24
CA GLU A 191 0.58 19.54 -17.42
C GLU A 191 -0.19 20.70 -18.12
N THR A 192 -0.47 20.63 -19.42
CA THR A 192 -0.80 21.80 -20.23
C THR A 192 -2.26 21.76 -20.63
N MET A 193 -3.13 21.79 -19.61
CA MET A 193 -3.75 23.04 -19.17
C MET A 193 -4.92 22.79 -18.19
N VAL A 194 -5.19 21.55 -17.82
CA VAL A 194 -6.19 20.78 -18.53
C VAL A 194 -5.60 19.37 -18.78
N SER A 195 -5.78 18.37 -17.89
CA SER A 195 -5.90 16.97 -18.36
C SER A 195 -7.25 16.85 -19.08
N LYS A 196 -7.34 17.50 -20.25
CA LYS A 196 -8.52 17.81 -21.08
C LYS A 196 -9.81 18.44 -20.43
N VAL A 197 -9.80 18.90 -19.14
CA VAL A 197 -10.85 19.43 -18.22
C VAL A 197 -11.43 18.27 -17.44
N ALA A 198 -10.55 17.53 -16.75
CA ALA A 198 -10.82 16.19 -16.23
C ALA A 198 -11.55 15.32 -17.28
N TYR A 199 -10.89 15.31 -18.43
CA TYR A 199 -11.35 15.06 -19.80
C TYR A 199 -12.85 15.24 -20.07
N GLN A 200 -13.29 16.50 -19.91
CA GLN A 200 -14.63 17.09 -20.11
C GLN A 200 -15.72 16.51 -19.20
N ASP A 201 -15.34 16.25 -17.94
CA ASP A 201 -16.16 15.85 -16.78
C ASP A 201 -16.63 14.40 -16.81
N VAL A 202 -15.65 13.48 -16.86
CA VAL A 202 -15.91 12.03 -17.06
C VAL A 202 -16.80 11.83 -18.32
N LYS A 203 -16.62 12.78 -19.27
CA LYS A 203 -17.54 13.25 -20.30
C LYS A 203 -19.02 13.03 -20.04
N ALA A 204 -19.55 13.93 -19.21
CA ALA A 204 -20.90 14.02 -18.69
C ALA A 204 -21.35 12.73 -18.00
N ILE A 205 -20.48 12.16 -17.16
CA ILE A 205 -20.63 10.83 -16.55
C ILE A 205 -21.19 9.85 -17.60
N CYS A 206 -20.50 9.89 -18.75
CA CYS A 206 -20.78 9.15 -19.97
C CYS A 206 -22.06 9.47 -20.78
N TYR A 207 -22.58 10.70 -20.86
CA TYR A 207 -23.61 11.10 -21.85
C TYR A 207 -24.81 10.13 -22.01
N TRP A 208 -25.43 9.80 -20.87
CA TRP A 208 -26.82 9.34 -20.68
C TRP A 208 -27.12 7.84 -20.92
N SER A 209 -27.09 7.06 -19.85
CA SER A 209 -27.97 5.91 -19.62
C SER A 209 -29.46 6.29 -19.59
#